data_AF-A0A961I4D0-F1
#
_entry.id   AF-A0A961I4D0-F1
#
_cell.length_a   1.000
_cell.length_b   1.000
_cell.length_c   1.000
_cell.angle_alpha   90.00
_cell.angle_beta   90.00
_cell.angle_gamma   90.00
#
_symmetry.space_group_name_H-M   'P 1'
#
loop_
_entity.id
_entity.type
_entity.pdbx_description
1 polymer ?
#
loop_
_entity_poly.entity_id
_entity_poly.type
_entity_poly.pdbx_seq_one_letter_code
_entity_poly.pdbx_strand_id
1 'polypeptide(L)'
;MDAYDFIRPQDLESGDQVLHIGKDYIPAVENRLRNTIYALFSNPAAQSEADIGDRELLAEAVFWSIGELINNANKANNRWAVLRQALFQKIKNQAPDTEDKQIYKDIDYAIQHNQSDLLTKYGLDNIDLTSSILKLIEMHKTNSFALSERFGKKIDLTLRVKEKGASGLLAINVLNNSPITVVDKERVEYNLNKIKEDLINASRNPYEAAVQLYDKLEDHAGGGFGAGLRSIVLFLKEGYRPFEDADIIFSRLIQYRSAGNSTIFSIELPLPSRSDA
;
A
#
# COMPACT_ATOMS: atom_id res chain seq x y z
N MET A 1 -11.58 -15.29 28.12
CA MET A 1 -11.38 -13.96 27.52
C MET A 1 -9.88 -13.80 27.46
N ASP A 2 -9.30 -14.17 26.32
CA ASP A 2 -7.85 -14.27 26.20
C ASP A 2 -7.21 -12.89 26.20
N ALA A 3 -6.09 -12.80 26.91
CA ALA A 3 -5.28 -11.61 27.07
C ALA A 3 -4.83 -11.11 25.68
N TYR A 4 -5.32 -9.93 25.31
CA TYR A 4 -4.88 -9.07 24.20
C TYR A 4 -4.53 -9.78 22.88
N ASP A 5 -5.44 -9.72 21.90
CA ASP A 5 -5.17 -10.12 20.52
C ASP A 5 -4.22 -9.11 19.84
N PHE A 6 -2.89 -9.33 19.97
CA PHE A 6 -1.84 -8.60 19.27
C PHE A 6 -0.58 -9.45 19.11
N ILE A 7 0.29 -9.08 18.16
CA ILE A 7 1.62 -9.67 18.00
C ILE A 7 2.55 -8.97 18.98
N ARG A 8 3.23 -9.73 19.85
CA ARG A 8 4.11 -9.11 20.85
C ARG A 8 5.36 -8.52 20.16
N PRO A 9 5.92 -7.40 20.64
CA PRO A 9 7.13 -6.82 20.09
C PRO A 9 8.29 -7.82 19.96
N GLN A 10 8.47 -8.73 20.92
CA GLN A 10 9.51 -9.76 20.89
C GLN A 10 9.31 -10.75 19.73
N ASP A 11 8.06 -11.04 19.36
CA ASP A 11 7.77 -11.91 18.23
C ASP A 11 8.16 -11.22 16.91
N LEU A 12 7.98 -9.89 16.81
CA LEU A 12 8.43 -9.08 15.66
C LEU A 12 9.97 -9.00 15.54
N GLU A 13 10.68 -9.05 16.66
CA GLU A 13 12.15 -9.08 16.69
C GLU A 13 12.70 -10.45 16.26
N SER A 14 11.95 -11.52 16.55
CA SER A 14 12.37 -12.90 16.26
C SER A 14 12.26 -13.32 14.78
N GLY A 15 11.42 -12.65 13.99
CA GLY A 15 11.19 -13.01 12.59
C GLY A 15 10.06 -12.25 11.92
N ASP A 16 9.82 -12.58 10.64
CA ASP A 16 8.73 -11.98 9.87
C ASP A 16 7.39 -12.49 10.40
N GLN A 17 6.53 -11.56 10.83
CA GLN A 17 5.18 -11.84 11.25
C GLN A 17 4.23 -11.53 10.10
N VAL A 18 3.38 -12.49 9.72
CA VAL A 18 2.51 -12.38 8.55
C VAL A 18 1.06 -12.23 9.00
N LEU A 19 0.40 -11.18 8.51
CA LEU A 19 -1.03 -10.94 8.65
C LEU A 19 -1.68 -11.07 7.27
N HIS A 20 -2.59 -12.04 7.13
CA HIS A 20 -3.38 -12.21 5.91
C HIS A 20 -4.57 -11.26 5.93
N ILE A 21 -4.66 -10.42 4.90
CA ILE A 21 -5.71 -9.41 4.77
C ILE A 21 -6.77 -9.94 3.81
N GLY A 22 -7.98 -10.15 4.33
CA GLY A 22 -9.13 -10.68 3.60
C GLY A 22 -10.43 -9.93 3.91
N LYS A 23 -11.59 -10.52 3.63
CA LYS A 23 -12.91 -9.93 3.91
C LYS A 23 -13.12 -9.63 5.40
N ASP A 24 -12.51 -10.43 6.27
CA ASP A 24 -12.62 -10.34 7.72
C ASP A 24 -11.56 -9.40 8.33
N TYR A 25 -10.87 -8.62 7.48
CA TYR A 25 -9.86 -7.65 7.90
C TYR A 25 -10.42 -6.63 8.92
N ILE A 26 -11.63 -6.13 8.66
CA ILE A 26 -12.16 -4.93 9.34
C ILE A 26 -12.57 -5.17 10.81
N PRO A 27 -12.98 -6.38 11.27
CA PRO A 27 -13.28 -6.56 12.70
C PRO A 27 -12.11 -7.06 13.57
N ALA A 28 -11.29 -7.99 13.08
CA ALA A 28 -10.32 -8.72 13.93
C ALA A 28 -8.87 -8.38 13.61
N VAL A 29 -8.49 -8.47 12.33
CA VAL A 29 -7.10 -8.26 11.91
C VAL A 29 -6.68 -6.80 12.07
N GLU A 30 -7.57 -5.85 11.81
CA GLU A 30 -7.33 -4.42 12.03
C GLU A 30 -7.09 -4.10 13.51
N ASN A 31 -7.91 -4.65 14.41
CA ASN A 31 -7.72 -4.50 15.86
C ASN A 31 -6.39 -5.11 16.33
N ARG A 32 -6.08 -6.32 15.86
CA ARG A 32 -4.80 -6.98 16.15
C ARG A 32 -3.61 -6.16 15.67
N LEU A 33 -3.69 -5.61 14.46
CA LEU A 33 -2.67 -4.74 13.88
C LEU A 33 -2.52 -3.46 14.70
N ARG A 34 -3.64 -2.78 15.02
CA ARG A 34 -3.64 -1.55 15.82
C ARG A 34 -2.96 -1.79 17.16
N ASN A 35 -3.39 -2.81 17.90
CA ASN A 35 -2.80 -3.16 19.19
C ASN A 35 -1.31 -3.49 19.08
N THR A 36 -0.89 -4.17 18.00
CA THR A 36 0.51 -4.49 17.73
C THR A 36 1.35 -3.22 17.54
N ILE A 37 0.87 -2.28 16.72
CA ILE A 37 1.57 -1.01 16.46
C ILE A 37 1.63 -0.15 17.72
N TYR A 38 0.52 -0.01 18.44
CA TYR A 38 0.49 0.72 19.71
C TYR A 38 1.46 0.13 20.73
N ALA A 39 1.46 -1.20 20.91
CA ALA A 39 2.40 -1.87 21.81
C ALA A 39 3.86 -1.61 21.41
N LEU A 40 4.16 -1.62 20.11
CA LEU A 40 5.52 -1.45 19.59
C LEU A 40 6.07 -0.03 19.80
N PHE A 41 5.25 1.00 19.60
CA PHE A 41 5.66 2.41 19.70
C PHE A 41 5.45 3.01 21.10
N SER A 42 4.69 2.34 21.97
CA SER A 42 4.55 2.70 23.38
C SER A 42 5.88 2.65 24.13
N ASN A 43 6.00 3.45 25.19
CA ASN A 43 7.08 3.38 26.16
C ASN A 43 6.50 3.11 27.55
N PRO A 44 6.64 1.89 28.10
CA PRO A 44 6.15 1.56 29.44
C PRO A 44 6.81 2.39 30.55
N ALA A 45 7.99 2.98 30.28
CA ALA A 45 8.71 3.83 31.22
C ALA A 45 8.35 5.32 31.11
N ALA A 46 7.48 5.70 30.16
CA ALA A 46 7.05 7.09 30.01
C ALA A 46 6.33 7.57 31.27
N GLN A 47 6.86 8.64 31.88
CA GLN A 47 6.27 9.22 33.10
C GLN A 47 5.49 10.51 32.83
N SER A 48 5.69 11.15 31.67
CA SER A 48 5.02 12.39 31.32
C SER A 48 3.84 12.13 30.38
N GLU A 49 2.72 12.84 30.59
CA GLU A 49 1.57 12.79 29.69
C GLU A 49 1.94 13.24 28.26
N ALA A 50 2.93 14.12 28.12
CA ALA A 50 3.45 14.56 26.84
C ALA A 50 4.15 13.44 26.06
N ASP A 51 5.07 12.69 26.67
CA ASP A 51 5.77 11.56 26.01
C ASP A 51 4.78 10.44 25.64
N ILE A 52 3.79 10.17 26.51
CA ILE A 52 2.72 9.22 26.22
C ILE A 52 1.91 9.69 24.99
N GLY A 53 1.47 10.94 24.98
CA GLY A 53 0.70 11.52 23.87
C GLY A 53 1.46 11.54 22.55
N ASP A 54 2.75 11.90 22.57
CA ASP A 54 3.60 11.92 21.37
C ASP A 54 3.80 10.52 20.78
N ARG A 55 3.95 9.50 21.64
CA ARG A 55 4.07 8.09 21.21
C ARG A 55 2.77 7.52 20.69
N GLU A 56 1.63 7.87 21.30
CA GLU A 56 0.31 7.50 20.79
C GLU A 56 0.05 8.13 19.41
N LEU A 57 0.43 9.39 19.22
CA LEU A 57 0.33 10.08 17.92
C LEU A 57 1.18 9.37 16.85
N LEU A 58 2.42 9.00 17.18
CA LEU A 58 3.27 8.26 16.26
C LEU A 58 2.69 6.87 15.94
N ALA A 59 2.21 6.14 16.94
CA ALA A 59 1.57 4.83 16.73
C ALA A 59 0.36 4.93 15.80
N GLU A 60 -0.50 5.93 16.01
CA GLU A 60 -1.67 6.19 15.18
C GLU A 60 -1.25 6.57 13.75
N ALA A 61 -0.25 7.44 13.59
CA ALA A 61 0.30 7.81 12.28
C ALA A 61 0.85 6.60 11.50
N VAL A 62 1.55 5.69 12.18
CA VAL A 62 2.05 4.44 11.60
C VAL A 62 0.90 3.51 11.23
N PHE A 63 -0.09 3.34 12.11
CA PHE A 63 -1.26 2.51 11.85
C PHE A 63 -2.03 2.97 10.62
N TRP A 64 -2.36 4.26 10.51
CA TRP A 64 -3.04 4.83 9.34
C TRP A 64 -2.21 4.67 8.06
N SER A 65 -0.90 4.83 8.14
CA SER A 65 0.00 4.65 7.01
C SER A 65 -0.01 3.21 6.47
N ILE A 66 -0.05 2.22 7.36
CA ILE A 66 -0.19 0.81 6.98
C ILE A 66 -1.57 0.57 6.35
N GLY A 67 -2.63 1.13 6.93
CA GLY A 67 -3.99 1.06 6.37
C GLY A 67 -4.07 1.58 4.94
N GLU A 68 -3.42 2.72 4.65
CA GLU A 68 -3.36 3.28 3.29
C GLU A 68 -2.58 2.40 2.31
N LEU A 69 -1.49 1.77 2.74
CA LEU A 69 -0.78 0.79 1.91
C LEU A 69 -1.67 -0.42 1.58
N ILE A 70 -2.37 -0.97 2.58
CA ILE A 70 -3.30 -2.09 2.41
C ILE A 70 -4.42 -1.70 1.44
N ASN A 71 -5.00 -0.52 1.61
CA ASN A 71 -6.03 0.01 0.72
C ASN A 71 -5.51 0.13 -0.72
N ASN A 72 -4.28 0.60 -0.92
CA ASN A 72 -3.69 0.71 -2.26
C ASN A 72 -3.43 -0.67 -2.89
N ALA A 73 -2.96 -1.64 -2.11
CA ALA A 73 -2.82 -3.02 -2.55
C ALA A 73 -4.17 -3.65 -2.95
N ASN A 74 -5.23 -3.38 -2.18
CA ASN A 74 -6.59 -3.86 -2.46
C ASN A 74 -7.19 -3.21 -3.71
N LYS A 75 -7.02 -1.90 -3.87
CA LYS A 75 -7.41 -1.18 -5.10
C LYS A 75 -6.72 -1.79 -6.33
N ALA A 76 -5.42 -2.09 -6.24
CA ALA A 76 -4.68 -2.73 -7.33
C ALA A 76 -5.22 -4.14 -7.64
N ASN A 77 -5.48 -4.96 -6.62
CA ASN A 77 -6.09 -6.28 -6.78
C ASN A 77 -7.46 -6.22 -7.47
N ASN A 78 -8.32 -5.31 -7.01
CA ASN A 78 -9.66 -5.15 -7.56
C ASN A 78 -9.62 -4.69 -9.02
N ARG A 79 -8.75 -3.73 -9.37
CA ARG A 79 -8.54 -3.28 -10.76
C ARG A 79 -8.15 -4.44 -11.66
N TRP A 80 -7.17 -5.23 -11.25
CA TRP A 80 -6.72 -6.41 -12.00
C TRP A 80 -7.88 -7.39 -12.21
N ALA A 81 -8.58 -7.72 -11.13
CA ALA A 81 -9.60 -8.75 -11.13
C ALA A 81 -10.81 -8.37 -12.02
N VAL A 82 -11.30 -7.13 -11.91
CA VAL A 82 -12.44 -6.65 -12.70
C VAL A 82 -12.09 -6.58 -14.18
N LEU A 83 -10.91 -6.03 -14.52
CA LEU A 83 -10.47 -5.95 -15.92
C LEU A 83 -10.32 -7.34 -16.54
N ARG A 84 -9.63 -8.25 -15.84
CA ARG A 84 -9.44 -9.62 -16.28
C ARG A 84 -10.76 -10.32 -16.56
N GLN A 85 -11.74 -10.16 -15.65
CA GLN A 85 -13.06 -10.76 -15.82
C GLN A 85 -13.84 -10.12 -16.97
N ALA A 86 -13.80 -8.81 -17.12
CA ALA A 86 -14.50 -8.10 -18.19
C ALA A 86 -13.98 -8.53 -19.58
N LEU A 87 -12.65 -8.63 -19.74
CA LEU A 87 -12.03 -9.13 -20.96
C LEU A 87 -12.41 -10.60 -21.22
N PHE A 88 -12.38 -11.45 -20.20
CA PHE A 88 -12.77 -12.85 -20.32
C PHE A 88 -14.21 -13.01 -20.83
N GLN A 89 -15.16 -12.28 -20.23
CA GLN A 89 -16.57 -12.32 -20.65
C GLN A 89 -16.73 -11.84 -22.10
N LYS A 90 -16.04 -10.77 -22.48
CA LYS A 90 -16.09 -10.27 -23.86
C LYS A 90 -15.54 -11.28 -24.86
N ILE A 91 -14.41 -11.93 -24.55
CA ILE A 91 -13.80 -12.96 -25.40
C ILE A 91 -14.70 -14.18 -25.51
N LYS A 92 -15.26 -14.70 -24.40
CA LYS A 92 -16.16 -15.87 -24.45
C LYS A 92 -17.43 -15.61 -25.27
N ASN A 93 -17.92 -14.38 -25.33
CA ASN A 93 -19.05 -14.02 -26.18
C ASN A 93 -18.70 -14.03 -27.67
N GLN A 94 -17.44 -13.75 -28.03
CA GLN A 94 -16.98 -13.68 -29.42
C GLN A 94 -16.37 -15.00 -29.91
N ALA A 95 -15.77 -15.78 -29.01
CA ALA A 95 -15.08 -17.03 -29.28
C ALA A 95 -15.42 -18.08 -28.19
N PRO A 96 -16.68 -18.58 -28.14
CA PRO A 96 -17.16 -19.43 -27.06
C PRO A 96 -16.39 -20.75 -26.91
N ASP A 97 -15.89 -21.30 -28.02
CA ASP A 97 -15.21 -22.59 -28.07
C ASP A 97 -13.74 -22.53 -27.65
N THR A 98 -13.20 -21.34 -27.38
CA THR A 98 -11.81 -21.21 -26.92
C THR A 98 -11.68 -21.70 -25.47
N GLU A 99 -10.61 -22.45 -25.19
CA GLU A 99 -10.30 -22.94 -23.85
C GLU A 99 -10.06 -21.78 -22.87
N ASP A 100 -10.76 -21.79 -21.73
CA ASP A 100 -10.70 -20.75 -20.71
C ASP A 100 -9.27 -20.49 -20.22
N LYS A 101 -8.47 -21.56 -20.09
CA LYS A 101 -7.07 -21.46 -19.66
C LYS A 101 -6.22 -20.64 -20.64
N GLN A 102 -6.46 -20.81 -21.94
CA GLN A 102 -5.75 -20.06 -22.97
C GLN A 102 -6.18 -18.59 -22.98
N ILE A 103 -7.49 -18.32 -22.89
CA ILE A 103 -8.03 -16.95 -22.79
C ILE A 103 -7.40 -16.21 -21.61
N TYR A 104 -7.39 -16.84 -20.42
CA TYR A 104 -6.82 -16.22 -19.24
C TYR A 104 -5.32 -15.94 -19.36
N LYS A 105 -4.56 -16.85 -19.97
CA LYS A 105 -3.13 -16.65 -20.22
C LYS A 105 -2.89 -15.43 -21.12
N ASP A 106 -3.67 -15.27 -22.18
CA ASP A 106 -3.54 -14.15 -23.11
C ASP A 106 -3.99 -12.83 -22.49
N ILE A 107 -5.07 -12.83 -21.72
CA ILE A 107 -5.52 -11.66 -20.94
C ILE A 107 -4.44 -11.26 -19.93
N ASP A 108 -3.95 -12.20 -19.13
CA ASP A 108 -2.97 -11.91 -18.08
C ASP A 108 -1.70 -11.31 -18.70
N TYR A 109 -1.22 -11.86 -19.81
CA TYR A 109 -0.10 -11.28 -20.56
C TYR A 109 -0.43 -9.86 -21.08
N ALA A 110 -1.59 -9.68 -21.72
CA ALA A 110 -1.98 -8.40 -22.31
C ALA A 110 -2.05 -7.28 -21.25
N ILE A 111 -2.62 -7.57 -20.08
CA ILE A 111 -2.70 -6.60 -18.99
C ILE A 111 -1.31 -6.36 -18.37
N GLN A 112 -0.49 -7.40 -18.15
CA GLN A 112 0.84 -7.29 -17.55
C GLN A 112 1.77 -6.40 -18.38
N HIS A 113 1.73 -6.57 -19.70
CA HIS A 113 2.62 -5.88 -20.63
C HIS A 113 1.99 -4.65 -21.27
N ASN A 114 0.72 -4.35 -20.95
CA ASN A 114 -0.08 -3.33 -21.64
C ASN A 114 -0.05 -3.51 -23.18
N GLN A 115 -0.16 -4.77 -23.64
CA GLN A 115 -0.08 -5.17 -25.04
C GLN A 115 -1.39 -5.82 -25.48
N SER A 116 -2.27 -5.03 -26.11
CA SER A 116 -3.57 -5.51 -26.60
C SER A 116 -3.49 -6.31 -27.90
N ASP A 117 -2.33 -6.34 -28.58
CA ASP A 117 -2.16 -7.04 -29.85
C ASP A 117 -2.54 -8.53 -29.76
N LEU A 118 -2.24 -9.19 -28.64
CA LEU A 118 -2.63 -10.58 -28.42
C LEU A 118 -4.14 -10.78 -28.28
N LEU A 119 -4.89 -9.72 -27.98
CA LEU A 119 -6.34 -9.76 -27.87
C LEU A 119 -7.03 -9.55 -29.24
N THR A 120 -6.31 -9.07 -30.26
CA THR A 120 -6.85 -8.91 -31.63
C THR A 120 -7.35 -10.21 -32.23
N LYS A 121 -6.71 -11.35 -31.90
CA LYS A 121 -7.17 -12.69 -32.33
C LYS A 121 -8.57 -13.04 -31.81
N TYR A 122 -9.06 -12.30 -30.82
CA TYR A 122 -10.42 -12.41 -30.28
C TYR A 122 -11.36 -11.32 -30.82
N GLY A 123 -10.94 -10.47 -31.75
CA GLY A 123 -11.72 -9.33 -32.25
C GLY A 123 -11.71 -8.12 -31.31
N LEU A 124 -10.66 -7.97 -30.50
CA LEU A 124 -10.49 -6.90 -29.52
C LEU A 124 -9.47 -5.83 -29.99
N ASP A 125 -9.61 -5.40 -31.23
CA ASP A 125 -8.59 -4.64 -31.97
C ASP A 125 -8.41 -3.19 -31.49
N ASN A 126 -9.40 -2.66 -30.77
CA ASN A 126 -9.45 -1.26 -30.31
C ASN A 126 -9.63 -1.14 -28.79
N ILE A 127 -9.19 -2.14 -28.02
CA ILE A 127 -9.24 -2.01 -26.56
C ILE A 127 -8.09 -1.12 -26.09
N ASP A 128 -8.44 0.09 -25.64
CA ASP A 128 -7.59 0.86 -24.74
C ASP A 128 -7.72 0.28 -23.32
N LEU A 129 -6.75 -0.55 -22.94
CA LEU A 129 -6.65 -1.14 -21.61
C LEU A 129 -6.53 -0.06 -20.53
N THR A 130 -5.83 1.04 -20.81
CA THR A 130 -5.63 2.15 -19.88
C THR A 130 -6.94 2.86 -19.58
N SER A 131 -7.66 3.28 -20.63
CA SER A 131 -8.97 3.94 -20.47
C SER A 131 -10.02 3.00 -19.86
N SER A 132 -9.95 1.70 -20.19
CA SER A 132 -10.84 0.69 -19.60
C SER A 132 -10.59 0.53 -18.09
N ILE A 133 -9.33 0.50 -17.65
CA ILE A 133 -8.97 0.49 -16.23
C ILE A 133 -9.49 1.75 -15.53
N LEU A 134 -9.24 2.93 -16.11
CA LEU A 134 -9.69 4.22 -15.55
C LEU A 134 -11.21 4.28 -15.39
N LYS A 135 -11.96 3.85 -16.41
CA LYS A 135 -13.42 3.83 -16.37
C LYS A 135 -13.96 2.84 -15.34
N LEU A 136 -13.35 1.67 -15.21
CA LEU A 136 -13.73 0.70 -14.17
C LEU A 136 -13.46 1.23 -12.76
N ILE A 137 -12.37 1.98 -12.56
CA ILE A 137 -12.05 2.66 -11.30
C ILE A 137 -13.15 3.67 -10.93
N GLU A 138 -13.53 4.54 -11.87
CA GLU A 138 -14.56 5.56 -11.65
C GLU A 138 -15.94 4.94 -11.40
N MET A 139 -16.30 3.92 -12.19
CA MET A 139 -17.61 3.28 -12.10
C MET A 139 -17.81 2.52 -10.79
N HIS A 140 -16.76 1.86 -10.29
CA HIS A 140 -16.93 0.91 -9.20
C HIS A 140 -16.39 1.38 -7.85
N LYS A 141 -15.56 2.44 -7.78
CA LYS A 141 -14.96 2.95 -6.52
C LYS A 141 -14.50 1.80 -5.59
N THR A 142 -13.97 0.72 -6.15
CA THR A 142 -13.90 -0.59 -5.50
C THR A 142 -12.77 -0.66 -4.48
N ASN A 143 -13.10 -0.44 -3.20
CA ASN A 143 -12.26 -0.85 -2.07
C ASN A 143 -12.87 -2.04 -1.30
N SER A 144 -13.44 -3.02 -2.03
CA SER A 144 -14.06 -4.19 -1.41
C SER A 144 -13.06 -5.33 -1.29
N PHE A 145 -12.74 -5.75 -0.06
CA PHE A 145 -11.92 -6.95 0.19
C PHE A 145 -12.63 -8.25 -0.25
N ALA A 146 -13.97 -8.28 -0.16
CA ALA A 146 -14.77 -9.42 -0.63
C ALA A 146 -14.63 -9.64 -2.16
N LEU A 147 -14.42 -8.57 -2.92
CA LEU A 147 -14.16 -8.67 -4.36
C LEU A 147 -12.81 -9.31 -4.63
N SER A 148 -11.75 -8.87 -3.95
CA SER A 148 -10.42 -9.49 -4.01
C SER A 148 -10.50 -11.00 -3.75
N GLU A 149 -11.16 -11.42 -2.66
CA GLU A 149 -11.29 -12.84 -2.33
C GLU A 149 -12.05 -13.64 -3.38
N ARG A 150 -13.16 -13.10 -3.89
CA ARG A 150 -13.96 -13.74 -4.96
C ARG A 150 -13.10 -14.09 -6.17
N PHE A 151 -12.09 -13.28 -6.47
CA PHE A 151 -11.19 -13.48 -7.60
C PHE A 151 -9.85 -14.13 -7.22
N GLY A 152 -9.75 -14.71 -6.02
CA GLY A 152 -8.52 -15.37 -5.54
C GLY A 152 -7.36 -14.40 -5.33
N LYS A 153 -7.65 -13.11 -5.18
CA LYS A 153 -6.67 -12.08 -4.87
C LYS A 153 -6.40 -12.03 -3.38
N LYS A 154 -5.14 -11.90 -3.02
CA LYS A 154 -4.61 -11.97 -1.66
C LYS A 154 -3.77 -10.73 -1.38
N ILE A 155 -3.75 -10.33 -0.13
CA ILE A 155 -2.89 -9.29 0.40
C ILE A 155 -2.29 -9.84 1.69
N ASP A 156 -0.97 -9.81 1.78
CA ASP A 156 -0.22 -10.22 2.95
C ASP A 156 0.56 -9.01 3.47
N LEU A 157 0.38 -8.71 4.76
CA LEU A 157 1.18 -7.73 5.47
C LEU A 157 2.26 -8.48 6.27
N THR A 158 3.52 -8.16 6.02
CA THR A 158 4.63 -8.66 6.83
C THR A 158 5.17 -7.54 7.71
N LEU A 159 5.36 -7.81 8.99
CA LEU A 159 5.95 -6.90 9.97
C LEU A 159 7.18 -7.57 10.58
N ARG A 160 8.28 -6.81 10.71
CA ARG A 160 9.48 -7.28 11.41
C ARG A 160 10.25 -6.11 12.01
N VAL A 161 10.78 -6.29 13.22
CA VAL A 161 11.77 -5.39 13.79
C VAL A 161 13.16 -5.91 13.47
N LYS A 162 14.00 -5.07 12.88
CA LYS A 162 15.42 -5.31 12.63
C LYS A 162 16.23 -4.44 13.57
N GLU A 163 17.28 -5.00 14.14
CA GLU A 163 18.26 -4.19 14.88
C GLU A 163 19.03 -3.29 13.92
N LYS A 164 19.12 -1.98 14.24
CA LYS A 164 19.89 -1.01 13.46
C LYS A 164 20.57 -0.01 14.40
N GLY A 165 21.71 -0.41 14.97
CA GLY A 165 22.44 0.41 15.94
C GLY A 165 21.74 0.41 17.31
N ALA A 166 21.65 1.57 17.96
CA ALA A 166 21.00 1.73 19.26
C ALA A 166 19.46 1.75 19.19
N SER A 167 18.89 1.87 17.98
CA SER A 167 17.45 1.91 17.70
C SER A 167 17.03 0.68 16.88
N GLY A 168 15.80 0.21 17.09
CA GLY A 168 15.18 -0.76 16.21
C GLY A 168 14.65 -0.11 14.93
N LEU A 169 14.41 -0.91 13.90
CA LEU A 169 13.76 -0.48 12.66
C LEU A 169 12.61 -1.44 12.34
N LEU A 170 11.40 -0.91 12.25
CA LEU A 170 10.22 -1.66 11.81
C LEU A 170 10.21 -1.69 10.27
N ALA A 171 10.42 -2.88 9.71
CA ALA A 171 10.23 -3.17 8.31
C ALA A 171 8.79 -3.67 8.07
N ILE A 172 8.08 -2.98 7.19
CA ILE A 172 6.70 -3.27 6.79
C ILE A 172 6.73 -3.62 5.31
N ASN A 173 6.13 -4.75 4.92
CA ASN A 173 5.83 -5.02 3.52
C ASN A 173 4.35 -5.34 3.34
N VAL A 174 3.71 -4.69 2.38
CA VAL A 174 2.38 -5.06 1.90
C VAL A 174 2.56 -5.71 0.54
N LEU A 175 2.29 -7.01 0.48
CA LEU A 175 2.38 -7.83 -0.71
C LEU A 175 0.98 -8.09 -1.24
N ASN A 176 0.78 -7.93 -2.54
CA ASN A 176 -0.40 -8.46 -3.20
C ASN A 176 -0.02 -9.46 -4.29
N ASN A 177 -0.96 -10.30 -4.70
CA ASN A 177 -0.78 -11.27 -5.79
C ASN A 177 -1.39 -10.76 -7.12
N SER A 178 -1.30 -9.46 -7.34
CA SER A 178 -1.59 -8.89 -8.66
C SER A 178 -0.33 -8.24 -9.21
N PRO A 179 0.04 -8.57 -10.44
CA PRO A 179 1.08 -7.83 -11.13
C PRO A 179 0.60 -6.39 -11.30
N ILE A 180 1.54 -5.47 -11.24
CA ILE A 180 1.26 -4.11 -11.61
C ILE A 180 1.10 -4.03 -13.13
N THR A 181 0.20 -3.20 -13.61
CA THR A 181 0.19 -2.85 -15.04
C THR A 181 1.37 -1.93 -15.34
N VAL A 182 1.92 -1.94 -16.56
CA VAL A 182 3.00 -1.00 -16.95
C VAL A 182 2.61 0.45 -16.64
N VAL A 183 1.34 0.79 -16.90
CA VAL A 183 0.77 2.11 -16.65
C VAL A 183 0.74 2.45 -15.15
N ASP A 184 0.30 1.52 -14.30
CA ASP A 184 0.30 1.74 -12.86
C ASP A 184 1.75 1.90 -12.34
N LYS A 185 2.72 1.17 -12.88
CA LYS A 185 4.14 1.29 -12.50
C LYS A 185 4.69 2.68 -12.77
N GLU A 186 4.55 3.18 -13.99
CA GLU A 186 5.01 4.52 -14.38
C GLU A 186 4.35 5.59 -13.50
N ARG A 187 3.06 5.43 -13.19
CA ARG A 187 2.32 6.34 -12.29
C ARG A 187 2.83 6.29 -10.86
N VAL A 188 3.11 5.10 -10.31
CA VAL A 188 3.68 4.94 -8.97
C VAL A 188 5.04 5.63 -8.90
N GLU A 189 5.91 5.34 -9.86
CA GLU A 189 7.28 5.89 -9.90
C GLU A 189 7.26 7.41 -10.08
N TYR A 190 6.41 7.93 -10.97
CA TYR A 190 6.20 9.36 -11.13
C TYR A 190 5.75 10.03 -9.83
N ASN A 191 4.71 9.49 -9.17
CA ASN A 191 4.19 10.06 -7.93
C ASN A 191 5.20 10.00 -6.78
N LEU A 192 5.92 8.88 -6.64
CA LEU A 192 6.99 8.77 -5.66
C LEU A 192 8.09 9.81 -5.91
N ASN A 193 8.47 10.04 -7.17
CA ASN A 193 9.46 11.07 -7.52
C ASN A 193 8.93 12.48 -7.24
N LYS A 194 7.67 12.77 -7.54
CA LYS A 194 7.05 14.07 -7.23
C LYS A 194 6.96 14.33 -5.73
N ILE A 195 6.61 13.33 -4.94
CA ILE A 195 6.62 13.43 -3.48
C ILE A 195 8.04 13.74 -2.98
N LYS A 196 9.07 13.08 -3.54
CA LYS A 196 10.47 13.38 -3.20
C LYS A 196 10.86 14.82 -3.53
N GLU A 197 10.52 15.28 -4.74
CA GLU A 197 10.76 16.66 -5.17
C GLU A 197 10.06 17.66 -4.24
N ASP A 198 8.76 17.44 -3.96
CA ASP A 198 7.95 18.27 -3.07
C ASP A 198 8.57 18.31 -1.66
N LEU A 199 9.04 17.18 -1.12
CA LEU A 199 9.72 17.09 0.19
C LEU A 199 11.06 17.83 0.21
N ILE A 200 11.88 17.70 -0.84
CA ILE A 200 13.16 18.44 -0.96
C ILE A 200 12.90 19.95 -1.01
N ASN A 201 11.86 20.36 -1.74
CA ASN A 201 11.47 21.76 -1.85
C ASN A 201 10.86 22.28 -0.54
N ALA A 202 10.17 21.43 0.23
CA ALA A 202 9.65 21.78 1.55
C ALA A 202 10.73 22.19 2.54
N SER A 203 11.90 21.55 2.48
CA SER A 203 13.06 21.95 3.29
C SER A 203 13.60 23.34 2.92
N ARG A 204 13.22 23.88 1.76
CA ARG A 204 13.63 25.22 1.28
C ARG A 204 12.54 26.28 1.52
N ASN A 205 11.25 25.91 1.45
CA ASN A 205 10.13 26.80 1.74
C ASN A 205 8.96 26.04 2.43
N PRO A 206 8.92 25.97 3.78
CA PRO A 206 8.06 25.03 4.52
C PRO A 206 6.55 25.26 4.34
N TYR A 207 6.13 26.52 4.18
CA TYR A 207 4.71 26.90 4.14
C TYR A 207 4.08 26.63 2.76
N GLU A 208 4.79 26.93 1.67
CA GLU A 208 4.36 26.62 0.30
C GLU A 208 4.30 25.12 0.05
N ALA A 209 5.24 24.35 0.59
CA ALA A 209 5.30 22.93 0.34
C ALA A 209 4.31 22.10 1.16
N ALA A 210 3.91 22.56 2.35
CA ALA A 210 2.78 21.98 3.06
C ALA A 210 1.50 22.09 2.20
N VAL A 211 1.22 23.28 1.65
CA VAL A 211 0.09 23.48 0.72
C VAL A 211 0.22 22.63 -0.55
N GLN A 212 1.43 22.46 -1.10
CA GLN A 212 1.64 21.58 -2.27
C GLN A 212 1.54 20.08 -1.96
N LEU A 213 1.68 19.66 -0.71
CA LEU A 213 1.41 18.28 -0.30
C LEU A 213 -0.09 18.01 -0.11
N TYR A 214 -0.87 19.05 0.22
CA TYR A 214 -2.33 18.98 0.38
C TYR A 214 -3.04 19.38 -0.92
N ASP A 215 -3.43 18.35 -1.68
CA ASP A 215 -4.37 18.41 -2.81
C ASP A 215 -3.84 19.08 -4.10
N LYS A 216 -3.33 18.24 -5.01
CA LYS A 216 -2.97 18.64 -6.38
C LYS A 216 -4.06 18.22 -7.36
N LEU A 217 -4.42 19.09 -8.31
CA LEU A 217 -5.36 18.77 -9.40
C LEU A 217 -4.92 17.53 -10.20
N GLU A 218 -3.61 17.30 -10.28
CA GLU A 218 -3.01 16.13 -10.91
C GLU A 218 -3.25 14.82 -10.13
N ASP A 219 -3.52 14.86 -8.82
CA ASP A 219 -3.88 13.67 -8.03
C ASP A 219 -5.30 13.17 -8.36
N HIS A 220 -6.15 14.05 -8.93
CA HIS A 220 -7.49 13.74 -9.43
C HIS A 220 -7.50 13.27 -10.88
N ALA A 221 -6.50 13.64 -11.67
CA ALA A 221 -6.35 13.24 -13.07
C ALA A 221 -5.87 11.77 -13.17
N GLY A 222 -6.79 10.81 -13.06
CA GLY A 222 -6.51 9.40 -13.40
C GLY A 222 -6.53 8.38 -12.26
N GLY A 223 -7.24 8.68 -11.15
CA GLY A 223 -7.65 7.64 -10.21
C GLY A 223 -6.70 7.34 -9.04
N GLY A 224 -6.17 8.38 -8.38
CA GLY A 224 -5.97 8.36 -6.92
C GLY A 224 -4.82 7.54 -6.34
N PHE A 225 -3.71 7.33 -7.07
CA PHE A 225 -2.51 6.70 -6.50
C PHE A 225 -1.60 7.70 -5.73
N GLY A 226 -1.58 8.97 -6.13
CA GLY A 226 -0.75 10.02 -5.51
C GLY A 226 -1.21 10.42 -4.11
N ALA A 227 -2.52 10.63 -3.92
CA ALA A 227 -3.09 11.07 -2.64
C ALA A 227 -2.80 10.10 -1.48
N GLY A 228 -2.94 8.78 -1.68
CA GLY A 228 -2.67 7.80 -0.63
C GLY A 228 -1.20 7.76 -0.20
N LEU A 229 -0.27 7.87 -1.16
CA LEU A 229 1.17 7.95 -0.86
C LEU A 229 1.54 9.26 -0.15
N ARG A 230 0.92 10.39 -0.53
CA ARG A 230 1.10 11.68 0.14
C ARG A 230 0.58 11.62 1.58
N SER A 231 -0.59 11.03 1.81
CA SER A 231 -1.16 10.84 3.16
C SER A 231 -0.22 10.06 4.08
N ILE A 232 0.37 8.96 3.59
CA ILE A 232 1.38 8.19 4.35
C ILE A 232 2.53 9.08 4.81
N VAL A 233 3.11 9.85 3.88
CA VAL A 233 4.23 10.74 4.20
C VAL A 233 3.82 11.82 5.20
N LEU A 234 2.61 12.39 5.06
CA LEU A 234 2.10 13.43 5.95
C LEU A 234 1.83 12.90 7.37
N PHE A 235 1.16 11.75 7.49
CA PHE A 235 0.93 11.12 8.80
C PHE A 235 2.24 10.84 9.52
N LEU A 236 3.19 10.21 8.83
CA LEU A 236 4.49 9.89 9.43
C LEU A 236 5.27 11.18 9.76
N LYS A 237 5.24 12.20 8.91
CA LYS A 237 5.92 13.47 9.20
C LYS A 237 5.39 14.13 10.47
N GLU A 238 4.07 14.17 10.66
CA GLU A 238 3.49 14.71 11.90
C GLU A 238 3.76 13.81 13.11
N GLY A 239 3.67 12.49 12.95
CA GLY A 239 3.94 11.53 14.02
C GLY A 239 5.39 11.54 14.51
N TYR A 240 6.37 11.70 13.60
CA TYR A 240 7.79 11.77 13.95
C TYR A 240 8.25 13.16 14.41
N ARG A 241 7.42 14.20 14.28
CA ARG A 241 7.80 15.57 14.64
C ARG A 241 8.35 15.73 16.07
N PRO A 242 7.85 15.02 17.09
CA PRO A 242 8.40 15.12 18.46
C PRO A 242 9.72 14.36 18.68
N PHE A 243 10.14 13.49 17.74
CA PHE A 243 11.24 12.55 17.91
C PHE A 243 12.45 12.97 17.08
N GLU A 244 13.24 13.91 17.61
CA GLU A 244 14.43 14.44 16.92
C GLU A 244 15.56 13.41 16.76
N ASP A 245 15.55 12.33 17.56
CA ASP A 245 16.50 11.22 17.52
C ASP A 245 16.20 10.18 16.42
N ALA A 246 15.00 10.22 15.84
CA ALA A 246 14.59 9.29 14.80
C ALA A 246 15.19 9.67 13.43
N ASP A 247 16.15 8.88 12.94
CA ASP A 247 16.76 9.05 11.61
C ASP A 247 15.81 8.55 10.49
N ILE A 248 14.78 9.34 10.19
CA ILE A 248 13.81 9.07 9.12
C ILE A 248 14.09 9.90 7.85
N ILE A 249 14.27 9.19 6.73
CA ILE A 249 14.48 9.80 5.41
C ILE A 249 13.19 9.67 4.58
N PHE A 250 12.30 10.66 4.70
CA PHE A 250 11.00 10.66 4.02
C PHE A 250 11.09 10.49 2.50
N SER A 251 12.16 10.98 1.86
CA SER A 251 12.38 10.85 0.41
C SER A 251 12.69 9.42 -0.05
N ARG A 252 12.98 8.48 0.87
CA ARG A 252 13.26 7.06 0.56
C ARG A 252 12.34 6.10 1.30
N LEU A 253 11.33 6.65 1.97
CA LEU A 253 10.46 5.97 2.91
C LEU A 253 9.67 4.83 2.27
N ILE A 254 9.04 5.11 1.13
CA ILE A 254 8.20 4.14 0.43
C ILE A 254 9.00 3.59 -0.74
N GLN A 255 9.23 2.27 -0.69
CA GLN A 255 9.84 1.54 -1.78
C GLN A 255 8.80 0.68 -2.48
N TYR A 256 9.00 0.53 -3.77
CA TYR A 256 8.11 -0.20 -4.66
C TYR A 256 8.92 -1.27 -5.40
N ARG A 257 8.43 -2.52 -5.41
CA ARG A 257 9.06 -3.62 -6.16
C ARG A 257 8.00 -4.50 -6.82
N SER A 258 8.27 -4.92 -8.06
CA SER A 258 7.52 -5.97 -8.74
C SER A 258 8.29 -7.29 -8.64
N ALA A 259 7.60 -8.36 -8.26
CA ALA A 259 8.15 -9.70 -8.12
C ALA A 259 7.24 -10.70 -8.85
N GLY A 260 7.44 -10.83 -10.16
CA GLY A 260 6.58 -11.67 -11.01
C GLY A 260 5.12 -11.22 -10.99
N ASN A 261 4.23 -12.08 -10.52
CA ASN A 261 2.79 -11.80 -10.42
C ASN A 261 2.39 -11.08 -9.11
N SER A 262 3.37 -10.53 -8.40
CA SER A 262 3.16 -9.84 -7.13
C SER A 262 3.75 -8.44 -7.14
N THR A 263 3.12 -7.56 -6.36
CA THR A 263 3.63 -6.24 -6.07
C THR A 263 3.93 -6.13 -4.58
N ILE A 264 5.05 -5.49 -4.25
CA ILE A 264 5.51 -5.29 -2.87
C ILE A 264 5.67 -3.79 -2.65
N PHE A 265 4.94 -3.26 -1.67
CA PHE A 265 5.18 -1.95 -1.10
C PHE A 265 5.90 -2.12 0.22
N SER A 266 7.06 -1.47 0.37
CA SER A 266 7.86 -1.55 1.58
C SER A 266 7.99 -0.18 2.23
N ILE A 267 7.89 -0.15 3.55
CA ILE A 267 8.24 1.00 4.38
C ILE A 267 9.19 0.53 5.47
N GLU A 268 10.23 1.33 5.72
CA GLU A 268 11.16 1.14 6.83
C GLU A 268 11.04 2.33 7.78
N LEU A 269 10.67 2.05 9.03
CA LEU A 269 10.37 3.03 10.06
C LEU A 269 11.34 2.90 11.23
N PRO A 270 12.11 3.95 11.59
CA PRO A 270 12.92 3.92 12.79
C PRO A 270 12.02 3.86 14.03
N LEU A 271 12.36 3.01 14.98
CA LEU A 271 11.73 3.04 16.29
C LEU A 271 12.45 4.11 17.12
N PRO A 272 11.75 5.15 17.64
CA PRO A 272 12.36 6.11 18.54
C PRO A 272 12.99 5.39 19.72
N SER A 273 14.07 5.96 20.25
CA SER A 273 14.70 5.37 21.43
C SER A 273 13.67 5.22 22.56
N ARG A 274 13.73 4.09 23.27
CA ARG A 274 13.12 3.99 24.59
C ARG A 274 14.04 4.80 25.49
N SER A 275 13.86 6.12 25.52
CA SER A 275 14.64 6.95 26.43
C SER A 275 14.31 6.51 27.85
N ASP A 276 15.26 5.84 28.49
CA ASP A 276 15.29 5.76 29.95
C ASP A 276 15.60 7.18 30.44
N ALA A 277 14.61 7.81 31.09
CA ALA A 277 14.88 8.86 32.06
C ALA A 277 15.13 8.21 33.42
#